data_AF-A0A4V0I3R7-F1
#
_entry.id   AF-A0A4V0I3R7-F1
#
_cell.length_a   1.000
_cell.length_b   1.000
_cell.length_c   1.000
_cell.angle_alpha   90.00
_cell.angle_beta   90.00
_cell.angle_gamma   90.00
#
_symmetry.space_group_name_H-M   'P 1'
#
loop_
_entity.id
_entity.type
_entity.pdbx_description
1 polymer ?
#
loop_
_entity_poly.entity_id
_entity_poly.type
_entity_poly.pdbx_seq_one_letter_code
_entity_poly.pdbx_strand_id
1 'polypeptide(L)'
;MDFPQDDSVEEIALSGGVPNPEFAFPEVLRRAFRHGKRSREEFDLWTFDEVEAELRRGWMLNGETTDWAEVRDSVRLGFETGGDSGVFGPGL
;
A
#
# COMPACT_ATOMS: atom_id res chain seq x y z
N MET A 1 36.28 -20.66 -39.40
CA MET A 1 36.40 -19.21 -39.15
C MET A 1 35.06 -18.78 -38.64
N ASP A 2 34.95 -18.64 -37.32
CA ASP A 2 33.72 -18.33 -36.60
C ASP A 2 33.78 -16.82 -36.29
N PHE A 3 32.83 -16.06 -36.81
CA PHE A 3 32.73 -14.63 -36.54
C PHE A 3 31.84 -14.45 -35.30
N PRO A 4 32.34 -13.90 -34.19
CA PRO A 4 31.46 -13.48 -33.10
C PRO A 4 30.60 -12.31 -33.61
N GLN A 5 29.28 -12.49 -33.57
CA GLN A 5 28.32 -11.40 -33.80
C GLN A 5 28.27 -10.56 -32.53
N ASP A 6 28.76 -9.34 -32.67
CA ASP A 6 28.81 -8.29 -31.65
C ASP A 6 27.43 -7.61 -31.53
N ASP A 7 27.08 -7.34 -30.28
CA ASP A 7 26.35 -6.18 -29.76
C ASP A 7 24.82 -5.97 -29.94
N SER A 8 24.24 -5.56 -28.80
CA SER A 8 23.08 -4.67 -28.64
C SER A 8 21.69 -5.17 -29.08
N VAL A 9 20.80 -5.51 -28.13
CA VAL A 9 19.81 -4.57 -27.54
C VAL A 9 18.74 -5.31 -26.71
N GLU A 10 18.32 -4.64 -25.62
CA GLU A 10 16.96 -4.61 -25.04
C GLU A 10 16.38 -5.91 -24.46
N GLU A 11 16.24 -5.97 -23.13
CA GLU A 11 15.04 -5.52 -22.39
C GLU A 11 13.95 -6.60 -22.41
N ILE A 12 13.10 -6.60 -21.38
CA ILE A 12 11.84 -7.34 -21.29
C ILE A 12 11.90 -8.87 -21.23
N ALA A 13 12.41 -9.37 -20.10
CA ALA A 13 11.74 -10.47 -19.40
C ALA A 13 10.42 -9.96 -18.74
N LEU A 14 9.55 -9.34 -19.55
CA LEU A 14 8.13 -9.16 -19.30
C LEU A 14 7.41 -10.24 -20.12
N SER A 15 7.28 -11.44 -19.57
CA SER A 15 6.33 -12.41 -20.12
C SER A 15 5.92 -13.45 -19.09
N GLY A 16 4.68 -13.29 -18.60
CA GLY A 16 3.75 -14.41 -18.60
C GLY A 16 3.30 -14.99 -17.26
N GLY A 17 3.67 -14.40 -16.13
CA GLY A 17 3.04 -14.73 -14.85
C GLY A 17 1.76 -13.91 -14.68
N VAL A 18 0.60 -14.42 -15.09
CA VAL A 18 -0.69 -13.88 -14.64
C VAL A 18 -0.62 -13.84 -13.11
N PRO A 19 -0.72 -12.67 -12.43
CA PRO A 19 -0.74 -12.67 -10.98
C PRO A 19 -1.99 -13.43 -10.56
N ASN A 20 -1.77 -14.63 -10.03
CA ASN A 20 -2.80 -15.49 -9.49
C ASN A 20 -3.66 -14.67 -8.49
N PRO A 21 -4.99 -14.58 -8.64
CA PRO A 21 -5.81 -13.84 -7.69
C PRO A 21 -5.77 -14.41 -6.25
N GLU A 22 -5.09 -15.54 -6.03
CA GLU A 22 -4.72 -16.07 -4.70
C GLU A 22 -3.36 -15.57 -4.16
N PHE A 23 -2.75 -14.54 -4.75
CA PHE A 23 -1.64 -13.81 -4.12
C PHE A 23 -2.14 -13.20 -2.82
N ALA A 24 -1.99 -13.99 -1.75
CA ALA A 24 -2.24 -13.63 -0.38
C ALA A 24 -1.75 -12.21 -0.15
N PHE A 25 -2.67 -11.31 0.21
CA PHE A 25 -2.31 -9.99 0.72
C PHE A 25 -1.08 -10.15 1.62
N PRO A 26 0.09 -9.61 1.23
CA PRO A 26 1.30 -9.73 2.02
C PRO A 26 0.98 -9.32 3.46
N GLU A 27 1.43 -10.08 4.46
CA GLU A 27 1.09 -9.81 5.86
C GLU A 27 1.49 -8.37 6.28
N VAL A 28 2.48 -7.79 5.60
CA VAL A 28 2.82 -6.37 5.72
C VAL A 28 1.68 -5.43 5.26
N LEU A 29 1.04 -5.68 4.11
CA LEU A 29 -0.08 -4.86 3.63
C LEU A 29 -1.30 -4.99 4.54
N ARG A 30 -1.53 -6.18 5.12
CA ARG A 30 -2.58 -6.35 6.14
C ARG A 30 -2.30 -5.56 7.41
N ARG A 31 -1.03 -5.56 7.86
CA ARG A 31 -0.59 -4.74 9.00
C ARG A 31 -0.73 -3.25 8.70
N ALA A 32 -0.33 -2.82 7.51
CA ALA A 32 -0.50 -1.45 7.02
C ALA A 32 -1.98 -1.03 7.02
N PHE A 33 -2.87 -1.87 6.49
CA PHE A 33 -4.30 -1.64 6.54
C PHE A 33 -4.84 -1.52 7.97
N ARG A 34 -4.45 -2.42 8.87
CA ARG A 34 -4.84 -2.35 10.30
C ARG A 34 -4.31 -1.08 10.98
N HIS A 35 -3.08 -0.67 10.66
CA HIS A 35 -2.47 0.57 11.16
C HIS A 35 -3.30 1.79 10.76
N GLY A 36 -3.62 1.92 9.47
CA GLY A 36 -4.48 3.01 8.99
C GLY A 36 -5.86 3.00 9.64
N LYS A 37 -6.49 1.82 9.73
CA LYS A 37 -7.82 1.67 10.35
C LYS A 37 -7.83 2.10 11.81
N ARG A 38 -6.81 1.71 12.59
CA ARG A 38 -6.68 2.12 13.99
C ARG A 38 -6.46 3.62 14.12
N SER A 39 -5.57 4.18 13.31
CA SER A 39 -5.27 5.61 13.37
C SER A 39 -6.45 6.49 12.98
N ARG A 40 -7.44 5.95 12.24
CA ARG A 40 -8.67 6.69 11.96
C ARG A 40 -9.49 7.01 13.21
N GLU A 41 -9.43 6.18 14.25
CA GLU A 41 -10.07 6.48 15.54
C GLU A 41 -9.36 7.65 16.26
N GLU A 42 -8.06 7.80 16.05
CA GLU A 42 -7.24 8.84 16.66
C GLU A 42 -7.32 10.18 15.89
N PHE A 43 -7.58 10.13 14.60
CA PHE A 43 -7.61 11.29 13.70
C PHE A 43 -8.93 11.41 12.91
N ASP A 44 -10.08 11.22 13.55
CA ASP A 44 -11.38 11.13 12.86
C ASP A 44 -11.71 12.37 12.00
N LEU A 45 -11.26 13.55 12.44
CA LEU A 45 -11.58 14.81 11.77
C LEU A 45 -10.60 15.16 10.64
N TRP A 46 -9.51 14.41 10.49
CA TRP A 46 -8.44 14.75 9.57
C TRP A 46 -8.52 13.89 8.31
N THR A 47 -8.14 14.47 7.18
CA THR A 47 -7.95 13.77 5.92
C THR A 47 -6.65 12.97 5.93
N PHE A 48 -6.54 11.98 5.04
CA PHE A 48 -5.31 11.20 4.92
C PHE A 48 -4.07 12.07 4.66
N ASP A 49 -4.19 13.09 3.81
CA ASP A 49 -3.09 13.99 3.47
C ASP A 49 -2.59 14.77 4.70
N GLU A 50 -3.48 15.14 5.62
CA GLU A 50 -3.11 15.84 6.87
C GLU A 50 -2.41 14.92 7.87
N VAL A 51 -2.78 13.64 7.92
CA VAL A 51 -2.21 12.67 8.88
C VAL A 51 -1.04 11.88 8.30
N GLU A 52 -0.77 11.95 7.00
CA GLU A 52 0.19 11.05 6.33
C GLU A 52 1.56 11.07 7.01
N ALA A 53 2.05 12.26 7.38
CA ALA A 53 3.34 12.40 8.06
C ALA A 53 3.37 11.69 9.43
N GLU A 54 2.28 11.77 10.19
CA GLU A 54 2.14 11.10 11.49
C GLU A 54 1.95 9.59 11.33
N LEU A 55 1.18 9.15 10.34
CA LEU A 55 1.01 7.73 10.03
C LEU A 55 2.33 7.08 9.61
N ARG A 56 3.09 7.76 8.75
CA ARG A 56 4.43 7.34 8.32
C ARG A 56 5.37 7.24 9.52
N ARG A 57 5.35 8.23 10.40
CA ARG A 57 6.15 8.22 11.62
C ARG A 57 5.77 7.07 12.54
N GLY A 58 4.47 6.85 12.75
CA GLY A 58 3.94 5.74 13.55
C GLY A 58 4.33 4.37 12.98
N TRP A 59 4.30 4.23 11.66
CA TRP A 59 4.74 3.01 10.97
C TRP A 59 6.21 2.67 11.29
N MET A 60 7.10 3.65 11.18
CA MET A 60 8.53 3.47 11.51
C MET A 60 8.77 3.20 13.00
N LEU A 61 8.03 3.89 13.89
CA LEU A 61 8.17 3.72 15.34
C LEU A 61 7.69 2.34 15.83
N ASN A 62 6.77 1.70 15.11
CA ASN A 62 6.33 0.33 15.40
C ASN A 62 7.36 -0.74 14.98
N GLY A 63 8.53 -0.33 14.46
CA GLY A 63 9.61 -1.24 14.07
C GLY A 63 9.41 -1.90 12.71
N GLU A 64 8.50 -1.37 11.89
CA GLU A 64 8.28 -1.87 10.54
C GLU A 64 9.44 -1.47 9.61
N THR A 65 9.91 -2.43 8.81
CA THR A 65 11.11 -2.28 7.95
C THR A 65 10.77 -2.04 6.49
N THR A 66 9.50 -2.25 6.10
CA THR A 66 9.03 -2.03 4.74
C THR A 66 8.87 -0.55 4.46
N ASP A 67 9.28 -0.14 3.24
CA ASP A 67 9.27 1.27 2.85
C ASP A 67 7.85 1.85 2.86
N TRP A 68 7.74 3.12 3.23
CA TRP A 68 6.45 3.80 3.29
C TRP A 68 5.72 3.79 1.94
N ALA A 69 6.43 3.98 0.83
CA ALA A 69 5.83 4.01 -0.50
C ALA A 69 5.15 2.69 -0.88
N GLU A 70 5.65 1.56 -0.36
CA GLU A 70 5.08 0.23 -0.62
C GLU A 70 3.81 -0.05 0.20
N VAL A 71 3.66 0.59 1.36
CA VAL A 71 2.54 0.35 2.29
C VAL A 71 1.51 1.48 2.32
N ARG A 72 1.86 2.66 1.81
CA ARG A 72 1.05 3.90 1.86
C ARG A 72 -0.38 3.66 1.40
N ASP A 73 -0.57 3.01 0.26
CA ASP A 73 -1.91 2.79 -0.30
C ASP A 73 -2.75 1.86 0.58
N SER A 74 -2.13 0.86 1.21
CA SER A 74 -2.82 -0.03 2.16
C SER A 74 -3.18 0.70 3.47
N VAL A 75 -2.28 1.55 3.98
CA VAL A 75 -2.57 2.39 5.15
C VAL A 75 -3.70 3.36 4.83
N ARG A 76 -3.65 4.03 3.68
CA ARG A 76 -4.69 4.95 3.22
C ARG A 76 -6.05 4.27 3.15
N LEU A 77 -6.10 3.12 2.49
CA LEU A 77 -7.34 2.34 2.38
C LEU A 77 -7.89 1.97 3.75
N GLY A 78 -7.03 1.57 4.69
CA GLY A 78 -7.41 1.29 6.07
C GLY A 78 -7.98 2.51 6.79
N PHE A 79 -7.31 3.66 6.65
CA PHE A 79 -7.71 4.93 7.26
C PHE A 79 -9.06 5.43 6.74
N GLU A 80 -9.26 5.40 5.42
CA GLU A 80 -10.51 5.83 4.79
C GLU A 80 -11.67 4.86 5.12
N THR A 81 -11.42 3.54 5.11
CA THR A 81 -12.43 2.52 5.44
C THR A 81 -12.79 2.50 6.94
N GLY A 82 -11.83 2.77 7.83
CA GLY A 82 -12.09 2.85 9.27
C GLY A 82 -13.02 4.00 9.65
N GLY A 83 -13.11 5.02 8.80
CA GLY A 83 -13.89 6.23 9.01
C GLY A 83 -15.32 6.08 8.52
N ASP A 84 -15.55 5.12 7.61
CA ASP A 84 -16.84 4.81 7.03
C ASP A 84 -17.62 3.83 7.92
N SER A 85 -17.91 4.26 9.16
CA SER A 85 -18.93 3.62 9.99
C SER A 85 -20.17 4.51 10.16
N GLY A 86 -20.35 5.55 9.31
CA GLY A 86 -21.39 6.56 9.54
C GLY A 86 -21.92 7.40 8.39
N VAL A 87 -21.76 7.08 7.10
CA VAL A 87 -22.41 7.87 6.02
C VAL A 87 -22.98 7.05 4.85
N PHE A 88 -23.76 6.02 5.18
CA PHE A 88 -24.94 5.67 4.38
C PHE A 88 -26.17 5.58 5.30
N GLY A 89 -26.62 6.74 5.77
CA GLY A 89 -27.98 6.98 6.28
C GLY A 89 -28.78 7.75 5.21
N PRO A 90 -30.07 7.45 5.00
CA PRO A 90 -30.76 7.66 3.73
C PRO A 90 -31.15 9.13 3.51
N GLY A 91 -30.85 9.66 2.33
CA GLY A 91 -31.59 10.78 1.73
C GLY A 91 -32.18 10.29 0.42
N LEU A 92 -33.45 10.49 0.08
CA LEU A 92 -34.48 11.37 0.59
C LEU A 92 -35.84 10.74 0.25
#